data_AF-A0A7X7SSU2-F1
#
_entry.id   AF-A0A7X7SSU2-F1
#
_cell.length_a   1.000
_cell.length_b   1.000
_cell.length_c   1.000
_cell.angle_alpha   90.00
_cell.angle_beta   90.00
_cell.angle_gamma   90.00
#
_symmetry.space_group_name_H-M   'P 1'
#
loop_
_entity.id
_entity.type
_entity.pdbx_description
1 polymer ?
#
loop_
_entity_poly.entity_id
_entity_poly.type
_entity_poly.pdbx_seq_one_letter_code
_entity_poly.pdbx_strand_id
1 'polypeptide(L)'
;MVMRAAAVLLCALASVSAHAAEQDEAKLQELERRLERVEAIKAIERLQSIYGYYQDRFLFDEPPTLFTKDRPSAHYDDGVWEGTAGIDRLWRGYFRKTLARGTKGPIAGELFDQPQMQGVITVAEDGRTATATFRTLGRRVVYGKHEEWIAGLYRNDYVNEDGVWKFKTLRYCTLWSAPYTQGWKDVAPVKRERWRLYPRNPQGPDRLAREEERCPAGYPQLDTSELDFAHPVTGETLREIASRVQP
;
A
#
# COMPACT_ATOMS: atom_id res chain seq x y z
N MET A 1 31.54 -20.62 60.63
CA MET A 1 31.91 -20.84 59.21
C MET A 1 30.73 -21.34 58.37
N VAL A 2 29.90 -22.26 58.88
CA VAL A 2 28.70 -22.82 58.20
C VAL A 2 27.66 -21.76 57.78
N MET A 3 27.41 -20.74 58.61
CA MET A 3 26.39 -19.72 58.37
C MET A 3 26.73 -18.74 57.22
N ARG A 4 28.03 -18.56 56.91
CA ARG A 4 28.49 -17.75 55.77
C ARG A 4 28.33 -18.51 54.44
N ALA A 5 28.56 -19.82 54.43
CA ALA A 5 28.41 -20.65 53.24
C ALA A 5 26.93 -20.76 52.80
N ALA A 6 26.01 -20.88 53.75
CA ALA A 6 24.57 -20.90 53.47
C ALA A 6 24.05 -19.58 52.88
N ALA A 7 24.54 -18.44 53.35
CA ALA A 7 24.15 -17.12 52.82
C ALA A 7 24.66 -16.89 51.38
N VAL A 8 25.88 -17.35 51.05
CA VAL A 8 26.43 -17.28 49.68
C VAL A 8 25.65 -18.19 48.72
N LEU A 9 25.24 -19.37 49.17
CA LEU A 9 24.43 -20.30 48.37
C LEU A 9 23.01 -19.75 48.09
N LEU A 10 22.37 -19.12 49.09
CA LEU A 10 21.07 -18.48 48.93
C LEU A 10 21.11 -17.29 47.97
N CYS A 11 22.13 -16.42 48.08
CA CYS A 11 22.30 -15.31 47.13
C CYS A 11 22.55 -15.81 45.71
N ALA A 12 23.36 -16.86 45.52
CA ALA A 12 23.62 -17.43 44.20
C ALA A 12 22.35 -18.03 43.57
N LEU A 13 21.53 -18.74 44.35
CA LEU A 13 20.25 -19.30 43.88
C LEU A 13 19.24 -18.19 43.54
N ALA A 14 19.13 -17.14 44.35
CA ALA A 14 18.27 -15.99 44.06
C ALA A 14 18.68 -15.25 42.78
N SER A 15 19.99 -15.07 42.55
CA SER A 15 20.50 -14.45 41.31
C SER A 15 20.26 -15.30 40.07
N VAL A 16 20.35 -16.64 40.17
CA VAL A 16 20.04 -17.55 39.05
C VAL A 16 18.55 -17.55 38.73
N SER A 17 17.67 -17.54 39.74
CA SER A 17 16.22 -17.43 39.52
C SER A 17 15.79 -16.08 38.95
N ALA A 18 16.45 -14.98 39.35
CA ALA A 18 16.19 -13.65 38.78
C ALA A 18 16.63 -13.56 37.31
N HIS A 19 17.82 -14.07 36.96
CA HIS A 19 18.28 -14.14 35.56
C HIS A 19 17.37 -15.00 34.68
N ALA A 20 16.87 -16.13 35.20
CA ALA A 20 15.94 -16.97 34.45
C ALA A 20 14.61 -16.25 34.16
N ALA A 21 14.08 -15.51 35.15
CA ALA A 21 12.87 -14.71 34.97
C ALA A 21 13.08 -13.55 33.98
N GLU A 22 14.21 -12.85 34.03
CA GLU A 22 14.58 -11.79 33.07
C GLU A 22 14.73 -12.34 31.64
N GLN A 23 15.32 -13.54 31.49
CA GLN A 23 15.44 -14.21 30.19
C GLN A 23 14.09 -14.63 29.63
N ASP A 24 13.19 -15.13 30.47
CA ASP A 24 11.83 -15.50 30.05
C ASP A 24 10.99 -14.27 29.66
N GLU A 25 11.13 -13.16 30.39
CA GLU A 25 10.47 -11.90 30.07
C GLU A 25 10.99 -11.29 28.76
N ALA A 26 12.31 -11.25 28.56
CA ALA A 26 12.91 -10.78 27.32
C ALA A 26 12.47 -11.63 26.10
N LYS A 27 12.36 -12.95 26.30
CA LYS A 27 11.86 -13.86 25.27
C LYS A 27 10.38 -13.65 24.97
N LEU A 28 9.56 -13.40 25.99
CA LEU A 28 8.15 -13.09 25.82
C LEU A 28 7.97 -11.79 25.03
N GLN A 29 8.67 -10.72 25.40
CA GLN A 29 8.61 -9.43 24.70
C GLN A 29 9.03 -9.54 23.23
N GLU A 30 10.05 -10.34 22.92
CA GLU A 30 10.45 -10.57 21.52
C GLU A 30 9.41 -11.41 20.76
N LEU A 31 8.76 -12.39 21.39
CA LEU A 31 7.67 -13.14 20.78
C LEU A 31 6.44 -12.26 20.52
N GLU A 32 6.09 -11.39 21.46
CA GLU A 32 5.00 -10.41 21.32
C GLU A 32 5.29 -9.47 20.16
N ARG A 33 6.48 -8.85 20.10
CA ARG A 33 6.90 -8.01 18.97
C ARG A 33 6.83 -8.73 17.61
N ARG A 34 7.23 -10.00 17.58
CA ARG A 34 7.18 -10.81 16.35
C ARG A 34 5.73 -11.12 15.95
N LEU A 35 4.87 -11.41 16.92
CA LEU A 35 3.45 -11.66 16.70
C LEU A 35 2.77 -10.38 16.18
N GLU A 36 2.96 -9.25 16.85
CA GLU A 36 2.44 -7.94 16.43
C GLU A 36 2.83 -7.60 14.99
N ARG A 37 4.07 -7.91 14.60
CA ARG A 37 4.54 -7.69 13.22
C ARG A 37 3.80 -8.57 12.21
N VAL A 38 3.57 -9.84 12.53
CA VAL A 38 2.83 -10.76 11.66
C VAL A 38 1.36 -10.35 11.56
N GLU A 39 0.75 -9.96 12.68
CA GLU A 39 -0.62 -9.46 12.73
C GLU A 39 -0.77 -8.17 11.93
N ALA A 40 0.20 -7.25 12.02
CA ALA A 40 0.24 -6.04 11.22
C ALA A 40 0.28 -6.34 9.71
N ILE A 41 1.14 -7.26 9.27
CA ILE A 41 1.20 -7.69 7.86
C ILE A 41 -0.17 -8.23 7.43
N LYS A 42 -0.79 -9.11 8.21
CA LYS A 42 -2.10 -9.70 7.88
C LYS A 42 -3.22 -8.65 7.87
N ALA A 43 -3.18 -7.69 8.78
CA ALA A 43 -4.13 -6.58 8.81
C ALA A 43 -4.01 -5.69 7.55
N ILE A 44 -2.78 -5.39 7.11
CA ILE A 44 -2.51 -4.60 5.91
C ILE A 44 -2.94 -5.35 4.64
N GLU A 45 -2.62 -6.65 4.52
CA GLU A 45 -3.11 -7.49 3.41
C GLU A 45 -4.64 -7.45 3.33
N ARG A 46 -5.30 -7.60 4.49
CA ARG A 46 -6.77 -7.54 4.58
C ARG A 46 -7.30 -6.17 4.18
N LEU A 47 -6.71 -5.09 4.69
CA LEU A 47 -7.07 -3.71 4.36
C LEU A 47 -6.98 -3.45 2.85
N GLN A 48 -5.85 -3.82 2.23
CA GLN A 48 -5.62 -3.66 0.80
C GLN A 48 -6.64 -4.48 -0.03
N SER A 49 -6.94 -5.72 0.40
CA SER A 49 -7.93 -6.57 -0.27
C SER A 49 -9.35 -5.99 -0.18
N ILE A 50 -9.74 -5.49 1.00
CA ILE A 50 -11.04 -4.84 1.21
C ILE A 50 -11.16 -3.59 0.32
N TYR A 51 -10.11 -2.77 0.26
CA TYR A 51 -10.05 -1.62 -0.64
C TYR A 51 -10.28 -2.03 -2.11
N GLY A 52 -9.59 -3.05 -2.60
CA GLY A 52 -9.80 -3.58 -3.95
C GLY A 52 -11.26 -4.00 -4.18
N TYR A 53 -11.84 -4.77 -3.25
CA TYR A 53 -13.23 -5.21 -3.34
C TYR A 53 -14.26 -4.08 -3.38
N TYR A 54 -13.97 -2.92 -2.77
CA TYR A 54 -14.82 -1.73 -2.90
C TYR A 54 -14.71 -1.11 -4.29
N GLN A 55 -13.49 -1.04 -4.86
CA GLN A 55 -13.30 -0.57 -6.23
C GLN A 55 -14.04 -1.48 -7.21
N ASP A 56 -13.90 -2.79 -7.08
CA ASP A 56 -14.48 -3.79 -8.00
C ASP A 56 -15.99 -3.73 -8.10
N ARG A 57 -16.62 -3.24 -7.03
CA ARG A 57 -18.08 -3.13 -6.90
C ARG A 57 -18.58 -1.70 -7.06
N PHE A 58 -17.74 -0.78 -7.52
CA PHE A 58 -18.09 0.63 -7.69
C PHE A 58 -18.58 1.30 -6.38
N LEU A 59 -18.15 0.78 -5.22
CA LEU A 59 -18.53 1.25 -3.89
C LEU A 59 -17.63 2.43 -3.47
N PHE A 60 -17.54 3.47 -4.30
CA PHE A 60 -16.62 4.59 -4.09
C PHE A 60 -16.94 5.49 -2.89
N ASP A 61 -18.04 5.22 -2.19
CA ASP A 61 -18.36 5.86 -0.91
C ASP A 61 -17.59 5.21 0.28
N GLU A 62 -17.02 4.02 0.12
CA GLU A 62 -16.35 3.28 1.20
C GLU A 62 -14.83 3.57 1.33
N PRO A 63 -14.03 3.65 0.25
CA PRO A 63 -12.57 3.84 0.36
C PRO A 63 -12.11 5.03 1.22
N PRO A 64 -12.78 6.20 1.22
CA PRO A 64 -12.38 7.31 2.11
C PRO A 64 -12.35 6.94 3.60
N THR A 65 -13.14 5.95 4.02
CA THR A 65 -13.23 5.51 5.42
C THR A 65 -12.02 4.69 5.88
N LEU A 66 -11.22 4.20 4.93
CA LEU A 66 -10.02 3.37 5.17
C LEU A 66 -8.77 4.21 5.47
N PHE A 67 -8.85 5.53 5.36
CA PHE A 67 -7.73 6.43 5.60
C PHE A 67 -7.66 6.88 7.06
N THR A 68 -6.46 7.20 7.52
CA THR A 68 -6.26 8.00 8.73
C THR A 68 -6.95 9.37 8.60
N LYS A 69 -7.25 10.00 9.73
CA LYS A 69 -7.67 11.40 9.80
C LYS A 69 -6.50 12.38 9.93
N ASP A 70 -5.33 11.93 10.40
CA ASP A 70 -4.14 12.77 10.44
C ASP A 70 -3.56 12.89 9.04
N ARG A 71 -3.77 14.04 8.40
CA ARG A 71 -3.11 14.45 7.14
C ARG A 71 -2.94 13.29 6.12
N PRO A 72 -4.04 12.60 5.74
CA PRO A 72 -3.95 11.53 4.76
C PRO A 72 -3.73 12.13 3.35
N SER A 73 -3.22 11.33 2.42
CA SER A 73 -3.20 11.72 1.01
C SER A 73 -3.45 10.55 0.07
N ALA A 74 -3.91 10.88 -1.13
CA ALA A 74 -4.06 9.94 -2.22
C ALA A 74 -3.42 10.47 -3.49
N HIS A 75 -2.65 9.60 -4.15
CA HIS A 75 -1.96 9.88 -5.38
C HIS A 75 -2.54 8.97 -6.45
N TYR A 76 -3.04 9.57 -7.51
CA TYR A 76 -3.53 8.84 -8.68
C TYR A 76 -2.85 9.41 -9.92
N ASP A 77 -1.94 8.60 -10.47
CA ASP A 77 -0.91 9.06 -11.39
C ASP A 77 -0.18 10.28 -10.80
N ASP A 78 -0.12 11.41 -11.52
CA ASP A 78 0.65 12.60 -11.13
C ASP A 78 -0.18 13.62 -10.32
N GLY A 79 -1.42 13.28 -9.93
CA GLY A 79 -2.28 14.13 -9.11
C GLY A 79 -2.22 13.77 -7.62
N VAL A 80 -2.21 14.77 -6.73
CA VAL A 80 -2.18 14.58 -5.27
C VAL A 80 -3.39 15.24 -4.60
N TRP A 81 -4.18 14.42 -3.92
CA TRP A 81 -5.31 14.84 -3.10
C TRP A 81 -4.91 14.78 -1.63
N GLU A 82 -4.97 15.92 -0.94
CA GLU A 82 -4.49 16.10 0.42
C GLU A 82 -5.66 16.26 1.40
N GLY A 83 -5.52 15.60 2.54
CA GLY A 83 -6.52 15.60 3.60
C GLY A 83 -7.80 14.83 3.23
N THR A 84 -8.68 14.71 4.22
CA THR A 84 -9.97 14.01 4.06
C THR A 84 -10.82 14.62 2.94
N ALA A 85 -10.81 15.95 2.80
CA ALA A 85 -11.54 16.62 1.73
C ALA A 85 -11.01 16.28 0.34
N GLY A 86 -9.68 16.18 0.17
CA GLY A 86 -9.07 15.73 -1.08
C GLY A 86 -9.49 14.30 -1.42
N ILE A 87 -9.40 13.39 -0.45
CA ILE A 87 -9.79 11.99 -0.61
C ILE A 87 -11.26 11.88 -1.02
N ASP A 88 -12.16 12.61 -0.38
CA ASP A 88 -13.58 12.62 -0.77
C ASP A 88 -13.78 13.14 -2.20
N ARG A 89 -13.03 14.18 -2.63
CA ARG A 89 -13.08 14.65 -4.02
C ARG A 89 -12.63 13.59 -5.02
N LEU A 90 -11.60 12.81 -4.69
CA LEU A 90 -11.11 11.74 -5.57
C LEU A 90 -12.13 10.60 -5.70
N TRP A 91 -12.56 10.00 -4.58
CA TRP A 91 -13.42 8.82 -4.63
C TRP A 91 -14.90 9.16 -4.88
N ARG A 92 -15.50 9.99 -4.02
CA ARG A 92 -16.94 10.32 -4.10
C ARG A 92 -17.24 11.32 -5.23
N GLY A 93 -16.24 12.11 -5.63
CA GLY A 93 -16.33 13.09 -6.71
C GLY A 93 -15.93 12.49 -8.06
N TYR A 94 -14.62 12.30 -8.27
CA TYR A 94 -14.06 11.88 -9.55
C TYR A 94 -14.43 10.44 -9.90
N PHE A 95 -13.96 9.44 -9.15
CA PHE A 95 -14.17 8.03 -9.51
C PHE A 95 -15.64 7.61 -9.55
N ARG A 96 -16.46 8.07 -8.60
CA ARG A 96 -17.90 7.79 -8.65
C ARG A 96 -18.54 8.33 -9.92
N LYS A 97 -18.13 9.52 -10.39
CA LYS A 97 -18.68 10.10 -11.62
C LYS A 97 -18.14 9.41 -12.88
N THR A 98 -16.83 9.15 -12.94
CA THR A 98 -16.15 8.69 -14.16
C THR A 98 -16.21 7.17 -14.33
N LEU A 99 -16.14 6.40 -13.24
CA LEU A 99 -16.13 4.94 -13.26
C LEU A 99 -17.49 4.34 -12.91
N ALA A 100 -18.23 4.93 -11.94
CA ALA A 100 -19.54 4.42 -11.53
C ALA A 100 -20.74 5.15 -12.15
N ARG A 101 -20.54 6.10 -13.08
CA ARG A 101 -21.65 6.87 -13.68
C ARG A 101 -22.58 7.53 -12.64
N GLY A 102 -22.05 7.84 -11.46
CA GLY A 102 -22.78 8.40 -10.32
C GLY A 102 -23.51 7.40 -9.42
N THR A 103 -23.47 6.09 -9.70
CA THR A 103 -24.08 5.06 -8.85
C THR A 103 -23.24 4.83 -7.59
N LYS A 104 -23.85 4.16 -6.61
CA LYS A 104 -23.21 3.75 -5.34
C LYS A 104 -23.17 2.23 -5.23
N GLY A 105 -22.65 1.58 -6.26
CA GLY A 105 -22.58 0.12 -6.29
C GLY A 105 -22.57 -0.46 -7.70
N PRO A 106 -22.67 -1.80 -7.79
CA PRO A 106 -22.50 -2.55 -9.03
C PRO A 106 -23.42 -2.06 -10.16
N ILE A 107 -22.87 -2.03 -11.37
CA ILE A 107 -23.59 -1.64 -12.59
C ILE A 107 -23.78 -2.89 -13.45
N ALA A 108 -25.03 -3.18 -13.80
CA ALA A 108 -25.34 -4.34 -14.62
C ALA A 108 -24.61 -4.26 -15.98
N GLY A 109 -23.88 -5.33 -16.31
CA GLY A 109 -23.11 -5.42 -17.56
C GLY A 109 -21.77 -4.69 -17.55
N GLU A 110 -21.33 -4.12 -16.43
CA GLU A 110 -19.99 -3.54 -16.28
C GLU A 110 -19.16 -4.34 -15.26
N LEU A 111 -17.91 -4.63 -15.62
CA LEU A 111 -16.91 -5.24 -14.74
C LEU A 111 -15.78 -4.22 -14.55
N PHE A 112 -15.33 -4.04 -13.31
CA PHE A 112 -14.15 -3.24 -13.01
C PHE A 112 -13.25 -3.97 -12.01
N ASP A 113 -12.76 -5.14 -12.39
CA ASP A 113 -12.01 -6.01 -11.50
C ASP A 113 -10.54 -5.56 -11.40
N GLN A 114 -10.02 -5.33 -10.20
CA GLN A 114 -8.64 -4.94 -9.96
C GLN A 114 -7.97 -5.78 -8.86
N PRO A 115 -7.71 -7.08 -9.08
CA PRO A 115 -7.02 -7.93 -8.13
C PRO A 115 -5.62 -7.38 -7.80
N GLN A 116 -5.32 -7.24 -6.51
CA GLN A 116 -4.08 -6.65 -6.03
C GLN A 116 -3.16 -7.76 -5.51
N MET A 117 -2.06 -7.97 -6.22
CA MET A 117 -1.18 -9.13 -6.13
C MET A 117 0.26 -8.70 -5.83
N GLN A 118 1.13 -9.69 -5.59
CA GLN A 118 2.57 -9.48 -5.36
C GLN A 118 2.86 -8.48 -4.23
N GLY A 119 2.10 -8.59 -3.13
CA GLY A 119 2.26 -7.74 -1.96
C GLY A 119 3.61 -7.95 -1.28
N VAL A 120 4.39 -6.89 -1.13
CA VAL A 120 5.57 -6.84 -0.26
C VAL A 120 5.31 -5.78 0.79
N ILE A 121 5.19 -6.19 2.04
CA ILE A 121 4.82 -5.34 3.18
C ILE A 121 5.99 -5.30 4.16
N THR A 122 6.42 -4.08 4.51
CA THR A 122 7.49 -3.84 5.48
C THR A 122 6.91 -3.03 6.64
N VAL A 123 6.84 -3.64 7.82
CA VAL A 123 6.39 -2.98 9.06
C VAL A 123 7.61 -2.39 9.76
N ALA A 124 7.52 -1.14 10.20
CA ALA A 124 8.57 -0.48 10.95
C ALA A 124 8.85 -1.17 12.29
N GLU A 125 10.05 -0.97 12.84
CA GLU A 125 10.47 -1.63 14.08
C GLU A 125 9.58 -1.30 15.29
N ASP A 126 8.98 -0.11 15.27
CA ASP A 126 8.05 0.37 16.31
C ASP A 126 6.63 -0.19 16.16
N GLY A 127 6.34 -0.93 15.08
CA GLY A 127 5.02 -1.50 14.80
C GLY A 127 3.93 -0.48 14.48
N ARG A 128 4.26 0.81 14.33
CA ARG A 128 3.27 1.90 14.17
C ARG A 128 3.06 2.32 12.72
N THR A 129 4.00 2.03 11.85
CA THR A 129 3.94 2.38 10.44
C THR A 129 4.36 1.21 9.58
N ALA A 130 3.94 1.23 8.32
CA ALA A 130 4.36 0.25 7.34
C ALA A 130 4.35 0.86 5.94
N THR A 131 5.17 0.31 5.06
CA THR A 131 5.10 0.54 3.62
C THR A 131 4.69 -0.75 2.93
N ALA A 132 4.00 -0.63 1.80
CA ALA A 132 3.75 -1.80 0.98
C ALA A 132 3.69 -1.49 -0.50
N THR A 133 4.19 -2.44 -1.29
CA THR A 133 4.08 -2.45 -2.74
C THR A 133 3.11 -3.54 -3.18
N PHE A 134 2.18 -3.21 -4.06
CA PHE A 134 1.31 -4.19 -4.73
C PHE A 134 1.23 -3.90 -6.22
N ARG A 135 0.89 -4.91 -7.01
CA ARG A 135 0.60 -4.75 -8.44
C ARG A 135 -0.81 -5.19 -8.73
N THR A 136 -1.45 -4.53 -9.69
CA THR A 136 -2.74 -4.98 -10.22
C THR A 136 -2.61 -5.33 -11.69
N LEU A 137 -3.36 -6.37 -12.09
CA LEU A 137 -3.73 -6.61 -13.48
C LEU A 137 -5.25 -6.52 -13.54
N GLY A 138 -5.74 -5.30 -13.74
CA GLY A 138 -7.14 -4.96 -13.74
C GLY A 138 -7.80 -5.14 -15.11
N ARG A 139 -9.12 -5.25 -15.08
CA ARG A 139 -10.00 -5.39 -16.25
C ARG A 139 -11.17 -4.45 -16.13
N ARG A 140 -11.38 -3.65 -17.17
CA ARG A 140 -12.58 -2.83 -17.34
C ARG A 140 -13.37 -3.34 -18.53
N VAL A 141 -14.59 -3.81 -18.28
CA VAL A 141 -15.42 -4.44 -19.31
C VAL A 141 -16.80 -3.79 -19.34
N VAL A 142 -17.30 -3.55 -20.55
CA VAL A 142 -18.72 -3.31 -20.80
C VAL A 142 -19.23 -4.43 -21.71
N TYR A 143 -20.17 -5.21 -21.20
CA TYR A 143 -20.69 -6.42 -21.85
C TYR A 143 -21.12 -6.13 -23.29
N GLY A 144 -20.59 -6.93 -24.23
CA GLY A 144 -20.88 -6.82 -25.66
C GLY A 144 -20.31 -5.57 -26.35
N LYS A 145 -19.45 -4.77 -25.68
CA LYS A 145 -18.91 -3.52 -26.25
C LYS A 145 -17.39 -3.48 -26.29
N HIS A 146 -16.72 -3.52 -25.14
CA HIS A 146 -15.25 -3.46 -25.07
C HIS A 146 -14.72 -4.02 -23.75
N GLU A 147 -13.45 -4.44 -23.79
CA GLU A 147 -12.65 -4.84 -22.63
C GLU A 147 -11.27 -4.17 -22.73
N GLU A 148 -10.82 -3.62 -21.61
CA GLU A 148 -9.51 -3.03 -21.43
C GLU A 148 -8.79 -3.71 -20.26
N TRP A 149 -7.53 -4.06 -20.48
CA TRP A 149 -6.63 -4.53 -19.43
C TRP A 149 -5.76 -3.38 -18.97
N ILE A 150 -5.52 -3.31 -17.66
CA ILE A 150 -4.79 -2.22 -17.02
C ILE A 150 -3.79 -2.84 -16.06
N ALA A 151 -2.53 -2.43 -16.13
CA ALA A 151 -1.58 -2.72 -15.06
C ALA A 151 -1.29 -1.47 -14.26
N GLY A 152 -1.26 -1.65 -12.95
CA GLY A 152 -0.97 -0.59 -12.00
C GLY A 152 -0.02 -1.03 -10.91
N LEU A 153 0.64 -0.04 -10.32
CA LEU A 153 1.54 -0.18 -9.19
C LEU A 153 0.98 0.62 -8.02
N TYR A 154 0.85 -0.04 -6.88
CA TYR A 154 0.59 0.59 -5.60
C TYR A 154 1.89 0.73 -4.80
N ARG A 155 2.15 1.91 -4.25
CA ARG A 155 3.24 2.20 -3.30
C ARG A 155 2.66 2.96 -2.11
N ASN A 156 2.19 2.23 -1.12
CA ASN A 156 1.34 2.77 -0.08
C ASN A 156 2.10 2.90 1.25
N ASP A 157 1.74 3.95 2.00
CA ASP A 157 2.14 4.17 3.38
C ASP A 157 0.95 3.89 4.29
N TYR A 158 1.19 3.22 5.41
CA TYR A 158 0.18 2.86 6.39
C TYR A 158 0.57 3.33 7.78
N VAL A 159 -0.45 3.57 8.59
CA VAL A 159 -0.30 3.90 10.01
C VAL A 159 -1.23 3.03 10.84
N ASN A 160 -0.74 2.59 12.00
CA ASN A 160 -1.53 1.95 13.03
C ASN A 160 -2.03 3.03 14.00
N GLU A 161 -3.36 3.15 14.11
CA GLU A 161 -4.00 4.04 15.08
C GLU A 161 -4.81 3.17 16.04
N ASP A 162 -4.36 3.06 17.28
CA ASP A 162 -5.02 2.32 18.36
C ASP A 162 -5.35 0.86 17.97
N GLY A 163 -4.40 0.18 17.32
CA GLY A 163 -4.55 -1.22 16.87
C GLY A 163 -5.20 -1.37 15.49
N VAL A 164 -5.64 -0.28 14.85
CA VAL A 164 -6.29 -0.32 13.54
C VAL A 164 -5.38 0.25 12.46
N TRP A 165 -4.98 -0.59 11.52
CA TRP A 165 -4.21 -0.18 10.34
C TRP A 165 -5.07 0.57 9.33
N LYS A 166 -4.54 1.68 8.81
CA LYS A 166 -5.21 2.59 7.87
C LYS A 166 -4.24 3.07 6.81
N PHE A 167 -4.77 3.51 5.67
CA PHE A 167 -3.96 4.23 4.68
C PHE A 167 -3.53 5.59 5.23
N LYS A 168 -2.22 5.84 5.27
CA LYS A 168 -1.65 7.19 5.43
C LYS A 168 -1.55 7.86 4.08
N THR A 169 -0.92 7.16 3.13
CA THR A 169 -0.82 7.58 1.74
C THR A 169 -1.13 6.40 0.84
N LEU A 170 -2.10 6.55 -0.06
CA LEU A 170 -2.33 5.59 -1.13
C LEU A 170 -1.74 6.16 -2.42
N ARG A 171 -0.85 5.43 -3.10
CA ARG A 171 -0.28 5.86 -4.39
C ARG A 171 -0.56 4.81 -5.43
N TYR A 172 -1.30 5.18 -6.47
CA TYR A 172 -1.55 4.34 -7.62
C TYR A 172 -0.95 4.95 -8.88
N CYS A 173 -0.15 4.15 -9.59
CA CYS A 173 0.48 4.52 -10.83
C CYS A 173 0.03 3.58 -11.95
N THR A 174 -0.55 4.14 -13.00
CA THR A 174 -0.84 3.37 -14.21
C THR A 174 0.48 3.10 -14.95
N LEU A 175 0.78 1.83 -15.18
CA LEU A 175 1.99 1.39 -15.88
C LEU A 175 1.73 1.13 -17.35
N TRP A 176 0.59 0.51 -17.67
CA TRP A 176 0.13 0.30 -19.03
C TRP A 176 -1.37 0.02 -19.05
N SER A 177 -1.99 0.28 -20.19
CA SER A 177 -3.37 -0.13 -20.48
C SER A 177 -3.46 -0.55 -21.94
N ALA A 178 -4.26 -1.56 -22.25
CA ALA A 178 -4.45 -2.03 -23.61
C ALA A 178 -5.87 -2.59 -23.82
N PRO A 179 -6.53 -2.30 -24.95
CA PRO A 179 -7.69 -3.07 -25.36
C PRO A 179 -7.32 -4.55 -25.48
N TYR A 180 -8.11 -5.44 -24.87
CA TYR A 180 -7.83 -6.87 -24.89
C TYR A 180 -7.68 -7.43 -26.32
N THR A 181 -8.48 -6.91 -27.26
CA THR A 181 -8.46 -7.30 -28.68
C THR A 181 -7.27 -6.78 -29.47
N GLN A 182 -6.64 -5.67 -29.03
CA GLN A 182 -5.41 -5.15 -29.65
C GLN A 182 -4.17 -5.86 -29.09
N GLY A 183 -4.23 -6.28 -27.83
CA GLY A 183 -3.09 -6.77 -27.08
C GLY A 183 -2.05 -5.67 -26.81
N TRP A 184 -0.95 -6.08 -26.22
CA TRP A 184 0.12 -5.21 -25.71
C TRP A 184 1.22 -4.86 -26.72
N LYS A 185 1.38 -5.62 -27.82
CA LYS A 185 2.52 -5.39 -28.74
C LYS A 185 2.41 -4.07 -29.51
N ASP A 186 1.18 -3.68 -29.86
CA ASP A 186 0.90 -2.55 -30.73
C ASP A 186 0.25 -1.38 -29.97
N VAL A 187 0.28 -1.42 -28.63
CA VAL A 187 -0.39 -0.41 -27.81
C VAL A 187 0.45 0.87 -27.73
N ALA A 188 -0.23 2.02 -27.77
CA ALA A 188 0.43 3.28 -27.51
C ALA A 188 0.86 3.35 -26.02
N PRO A 189 1.90 4.13 -25.69
CA PRO A 189 2.25 4.38 -24.31
C PRO A 189 1.06 4.90 -23.50
N VAL A 190 0.96 4.49 -22.24
CA VAL A 190 -0.14 4.91 -21.37
C VAL A 190 -0.16 6.42 -21.24
N LYS A 191 -1.35 7.02 -21.46
CA LYS A 191 -1.56 8.45 -21.27
C LYS A 191 -2.14 8.67 -19.89
N ARG A 192 -1.35 9.26 -19.00
CA ARG A 192 -1.82 9.71 -17.68
C ARG A 192 -2.70 10.95 -17.83
N GLU A 193 -3.64 11.07 -16.89
CA GLU A 193 -4.57 12.18 -16.85
C GLU A 193 -3.81 13.51 -16.65
N ARG A 194 -4.20 14.55 -17.42
CA ARG A 194 -3.61 15.89 -17.27
C ARG A 194 -4.46 16.70 -16.33
N TRP A 195 -4.15 16.58 -15.05
CA TRP A 195 -4.92 17.19 -13.97
C TRP A 195 -5.00 18.72 -14.05
N ARG A 196 -6.24 19.23 -14.03
CA ARG A 196 -6.52 20.61 -13.62
C ARG A 196 -6.70 20.63 -12.10
N LEU A 197 -6.02 21.55 -11.43
CA LEU A 197 -6.01 21.64 -9.97
C LEU A 197 -7.34 22.17 -9.41
N TYR A 198 -7.62 21.80 -8.16
CA TYR A 198 -8.63 22.45 -7.33
C TYR A 198 -8.22 23.92 -7.05
N PRO A 199 -9.17 24.88 -6.99
CA PRO A 199 -10.61 24.74 -7.21
C PRO A 199 -11.07 24.87 -8.66
N ARG A 200 -10.16 25.07 -9.63
CA ARG A 200 -10.54 25.22 -11.06
C ARG A 200 -11.23 23.98 -11.61
N ASN A 201 -10.83 22.80 -11.13
CA ASN A 201 -11.59 21.57 -11.25
C ASN A 201 -12.12 21.19 -9.86
N PRO A 202 -13.45 21.17 -9.62
CA PRO A 202 -14.02 20.76 -8.34
C PRO A 202 -13.67 19.33 -7.90
N GLN A 203 -13.21 18.48 -8.81
CA GLN A 203 -12.77 17.10 -8.55
C GLN A 203 -11.25 16.95 -8.64
N GLY A 204 -10.55 18.03 -8.97
CA GLY A 204 -9.11 18.02 -9.20
C GLY A 204 -8.31 17.80 -7.91
N PRO A 205 -7.03 17.41 -8.07
CA PRO A 205 -6.09 17.32 -6.97
C PRO A 205 -5.76 18.71 -6.39
N ASP A 206 -5.27 18.74 -5.17
CA ASP A 206 -4.78 19.96 -4.51
C ASP A 206 -3.48 20.45 -5.16
N ARG A 207 -2.62 19.51 -5.58
CA ARG A 207 -1.35 19.78 -6.26
C ARG A 207 -0.96 18.66 -7.20
N LEU A 208 0.07 18.90 -8.00
CA LEU A 208 0.74 17.85 -8.77
C LEU A 208 1.80 17.16 -7.91
N ALA A 209 2.15 15.94 -8.28
CA ALA A 209 3.22 15.16 -7.69
C ALA A 209 4.58 15.89 -7.85
N ARG A 210 5.36 15.90 -6.77
CA ARG A 210 6.78 16.27 -6.81
C ARG A 210 7.58 15.21 -7.53
N GLU A 211 8.82 15.50 -7.89
CA GLU A 211 9.67 14.59 -8.66
C GLU A 211 9.77 13.20 -8.02
N GLU A 212 9.94 13.13 -6.70
CA GLU A 212 10.08 11.89 -5.94
C GLU A 212 8.75 11.15 -5.74
N GLU A 213 7.63 11.82 -5.98
CA GLU A 213 6.27 11.25 -5.88
C GLU A 213 5.73 10.83 -7.24
N ARG A 214 6.45 11.13 -8.33
CA ARG A 214 5.98 10.84 -9.68
C ARG A 214 5.95 9.34 -9.91
N CYS A 215 4.95 8.95 -10.67
CA CYS A 215 4.86 7.57 -11.09
C CYS A 215 6.01 7.22 -12.04
N PRO A 216 6.58 6.01 -11.92
CA PRO A 216 7.65 5.56 -12.82
C PRO A 216 7.21 5.62 -14.28
N ALA A 217 8.14 5.62 -15.22
CA ALA A 217 7.79 5.51 -16.63
C ALA A 217 6.96 4.24 -16.89
N GLY A 218 5.87 4.40 -17.63
CA GLY A 218 5.02 3.27 -18.06
C GLY A 218 5.63 2.52 -19.24
N TYR A 219 5.02 1.39 -19.62
CA TYR A 219 5.39 0.69 -20.84
C TYR A 219 5.27 1.64 -22.07
N PRO A 220 6.23 1.63 -23.01
CA PRO A 220 7.36 0.69 -23.15
C PRO A 220 8.65 1.05 -22.40
N GLN A 221 8.73 2.18 -21.72
CA GLN A 221 9.89 2.61 -20.93
C GLN A 221 9.81 2.17 -19.45
N LEU A 222 9.20 1.01 -19.18
CA LEU A 222 8.89 0.60 -17.82
C LEU A 222 10.14 0.61 -16.91
N ASP A 223 10.13 1.47 -15.89
CA ASP A 223 11.20 1.55 -14.89
C ASP A 223 10.66 1.21 -13.51
N THR A 224 11.08 0.07 -12.96
CA THR A 224 10.71 -0.35 -11.60
C THR A 224 11.92 -0.46 -10.70
N SER A 225 13.00 0.26 -10.99
CA SER A 225 14.22 0.26 -10.16
C SER A 225 13.98 0.89 -8.77
N GLU A 226 12.92 1.66 -8.61
CA GLU A 226 12.60 2.40 -7.38
C GLU A 226 11.59 1.70 -6.44
N LEU A 227 11.38 0.40 -6.55
CA LEU A 227 10.47 -0.28 -5.61
C LEU A 227 11.09 -0.37 -4.21
N ASP A 228 10.26 -0.09 -3.19
CA ASP A 228 10.67 0.12 -1.80
C ASP A 228 10.77 -1.19 -0.99
N PHE A 229 11.53 -2.16 -1.49
CA PHE A 229 11.87 -3.35 -0.71
C PHE A 229 13.30 -3.80 -0.96
N ALA A 230 13.93 -4.30 0.10
CA ALA A 230 15.25 -4.88 0.07
C ALA A 230 15.19 -6.36 -0.30
N HIS A 231 16.25 -6.84 -0.96
CA HIS A 231 16.46 -8.25 -1.22
C HIS A 231 16.56 -9.00 0.13
N PRO A 232 15.75 -10.05 0.38
CA PRO A 232 15.66 -10.65 1.71
C PRO A 232 16.94 -11.36 2.18
N VAL A 233 17.84 -11.72 1.25
CA VAL A 233 19.15 -12.32 1.55
C VAL A 233 20.31 -11.31 1.61
N THR A 234 20.45 -10.41 0.62
CA THR A 234 21.60 -9.48 0.55
C THR A 234 21.34 -8.12 1.22
N GLY A 235 20.08 -7.78 1.50
CA GLY A 235 19.68 -6.47 2.02
C GLY A 235 19.67 -5.35 0.98
N GLU A 236 20.02 -5.65 -0.28
CA GLU A 236 20.18 -4.64 -1.32
C GLU A 236 18.85 -4.25 -1.94
N THR A 237 18.68 -2.98 -2.23
CA THR A 237 17.53 -2.42 -2.95
C THR A 237 17.57 -2.76 -4.43
N LEU A 238 16.42 -2.68 -5.11
CA LEU A 238 16.38 -2.84 -6.57
C LEU A 238 17.23 -1.81 -7.31
N ARG A 239 17.37 -0.59 -6.76
CA ARG A 239 18.23 0.45 -7.33
C ARG A 239 19.70 0.05 -7.30
N GLU A 240 20.18 -0.46 -6.17
CA GLU A 240 21.56 -0.97 -6.03
C GLU A 240 21.81 -2.20 -6.91
N ILE A 241 20.81 -3.06 -7.09
CA ILE A 241 20.90 -4.19 -8.03
C ILE A 241 20.98 -3.67 -9.48
N ALA A 242 20.09 -2.75 -9.87
CA ALA A 242 20.02 -2.21 -11.22
C ALA A 242 21.32 -1.49 -11.64
N SER A 243 21.93 -0.73 -10.73
CA SER A 243 23.17 0.01 -11.01
C SER A 243 24.38 -0.89 -11.29
N ARG A 244 24.30 -2.19 -10.99
CA ARG A 244 25.37 -3.17 -11.24
C ARG A 244 25.12 -4.03 -12.48
N VAL A 245 23.87 -4.10 -12.93
CA VAL A 245 23.43 -4.97 -14.05
C VAL A 245 23.34 -4.20 -15.36
N GLN A 246 23.22 -2.86 -15.31
CA GLN A 246 23.34 -2.04 -16.53
C GLN A 246 24.80 -2.05 -17.04
N PRO A 247 25.02 -2.33 -18.34
CA PRO A 247 26.34 -2.21 -18.96
C PRO A 247 26.81 -0.75 -19.05
#